data_AF-A0A497AS29-F1
#
_entry.id   AF-A0A497AS29-F1
#
_cell.length_a   1.000
_cell.length_b   1.000
_cell.length_c   1.000
_cell.angle_alpha   90.00
_cell.angle_beta   90.00
_cell.angle_gamma   90.00
#
_symmetry.space_group_name_H-M   'P 1'
#
loop_
_entity.id
_entity.type
_entity.pdbx_description
1 polymer ?
#
loop_
_entity_poly.entity_id
_entity_poly.type
_entity_poly.pdbx_seq_one_letter_code
_entity_poly.pdbx_strand_id
1 'polypeptide(L)'
;MGDVLAAVDALASRVRSSLAQGDSVQIEGIGTFSLSARGLADSYDEYLDPQQLDIVFRPDPQLRRYVRIHADREREAPRERRDAYTAGSIGLLYGSLLKFDPDDPAQGLFFVAQDGSETRATVYSHVGDKQVHFLIPPGLTGAQRLVVRAQPRFAPQIRRGELPRELEAA
;
A
#
# COMPACT_ATOMS: atom_id res chain seq x y z
N MET A 1 -7.05 -32.74 -27.65
CA MET A 1 -6.95 -31.31 -27.32
C MET A 1 -8.30 -30.60 -27.49
N GLY A 2 -9.11 -30.93 -28.50
CA GLY A 2 -10.48 -30.41 -28.65
C GLY A 2 -11.41 -30.71 -27.45
N ASP A 3 -11.37 -31.93 -26.91
CA ASP A 3 -12.25 -32.32 -25.79
C ASP A 3 -11.97 -31.54 -24.49
N VAL A 4 -10.71 -31.17 -24.25
CA VAL A 4 -10.32 -30.40 -23.06
C VAL A 4 -10.84 -28.97 -23.16
N LEU A 5 -10.72 -28.34 -24.34
CA LEU A 5 -11.26 -27.00 -24.56
C LEU A 5 -12.78 -26.99 -24.43
N ALA A 6 -13.46 -27.98 -25.01
CA ALA A 6 -14.90 -28.13 -24.87
C ALA A 6 -15.33 -28.29 -23.40
N ALA A 7 -14.59 -29.05 -22.60
CA ALA A 7 -14.85 -29.20 -21.18
C ALA A 7 -14.65 -27.89 -20.39
N VAL A 8 -13.61 -27.12 -20.71
CA VAL A 8 -13.34 -25.81 -20.09
C VAL A 8 -14.44 -24.80 -20.46
N ASP A 9 -14.87 -24.78 -21.72
CA ASP A 9 -15.95 -23.90 -22.16
C ASP A 9 -17.30 -24.25 -21.51
N ALA A 10 -17.59 -25.54 -21.37
CA ALA A 10 -18.77 -26.02 -20.65
C ALA A 10 -18.73 -25.60 -19.18
N LEU A 11 -17.57 -25.74 -18.52
CA LEU A 11 -17.38 -25.29 -17.13
C LEU A 11 -17.58 -23.77 -17.01
N ALA A 12 -16.95 -22.97 -17.87
CA ALA A 12 -17.08 -21.52 -17.87
C ALA A 12 -18.52 -21.06 -18.13
N SER A 13 -19.26 -21.78 -18.98
CA SER A 13 -20.67 -21.52 -19.26
C SER A 13 -21.54 -21.83 -18.03
N ARG A 14 -21.24 -22.94 -17.34
CA ARG A 14 -21.95 -23.30 -16.09
C ARG A 14 -21.70 -22.28 -14.99
N VAL A 15 -20.46 -21.83 -14.80
CA VAL A 15 -20.14 -20.79 -13.80
C VAL A 15 -20.92 -19.51 -14.07
N ARG A 16 -20.94 -19.04 -15.33
CA ARG A 16 -21.70 -17.84 -15.72
C ARG A 16 -23.19 -17.99 -15.45
N SER A 17 -23.79 -19.12 -15.82
CA SER A 17 -25.22 -19.37 -15.60
C SER A 17 -25.58 -19.39 -14.11
N SER A 18 -24.75 -19.99 -13.26
CA SER A 18 -25.00 -20.03 -11.82
C SER A 18 -24.81 -18.66 -11.17
N LEU A 19 -23.76 -17.90 -11.53
CA LEU A 19 -23.58 -16.54 -11.02
C LEU A 19 -24.73 -15.62 -11.45
N ALA A 20 -25.24 -15.73 -12.68
CA ALA A 20 -26.39 -14.96 -13.15
C ALA A 20 -27.68 -15.25 -12.36
N GLN A 21 -27.76 -16.39 -11.68
CA GLN A 21 -28.88 -16.78 -10.81
C GLN A 21 -28.68 -16.33 -9.35
N GLY A 22 -27.54 -15.71 -9.02
CA GLY A 22 -27.20 -15.33 -7.64
C GLY A 22 -26.49 -16.44 -6.85
N ASP A 23 -26.25 -17.59 -7.47
CA ASP A 23 -25.59 -18.71 -6.78
C ASP A 23 -24.08 -18.49 -6.65
N SER A 24 -23.51 -19.10 -5.61
CA SER A 24 -22.05 -19.26 -5.51
C SER A 24 -21.60 -20.55 -6.20
N VAL A 25 -20.43 -20.50 -6.84
CA VAL A 25 -19.85 -21.65 -7.54
C VAL A 25 -18.50 -21.98 -6.93
N GLN A 26 -18.38 -23.19 -6.36
CA GLN A 26 -17.12 -23.71 -5.85
C GLN A 26 -16.51 -24.67 -6.86
N ILE A 27 -15.24 -24.43 -7.20
CA ILE A 27 -14.43 -25.35 -8.01
C ILE A 27 -13.30 -25.86 -7.12
N GLU A 28 -13.31 -27.17 -6.86
CA GLU A 28 -12.31 -27.83 -6.01
C GLU A 28 -10.89 -27.59 -6.53
N GLY A 29 -9.97 -27.28 -5.62
CA GLY A 29 -8.58 -26.96 -5.94
C GLY A 29 -8.35 -25.58 -6.55
N ILE A 30 -9.40 -24.82 -6.92
CA ILE A 30 -9.30 -23.47 -7.49
C ILE A 30 -9.82 -22.43 -6.50
N GLY A 31 -11.09 -22.52 -6.12
CA GLY A 31 -11.73 -21.56 -5.21
C GLY A 31 -13.22 -21.37 -5.45
N THR A 32 -13.76 -20.33 -4.82
CA THR A 32 -15.19 -20.00 -4.85
C THR A 32 -15.42 -18.68 -5.57
N PHE A 33 -16.36 -18.68 -6.51
CA PHE A 33 -16.92 -17.48 -7.14
C PHE A 33 -18.26 -17.15 -6.51
N SER A 34 -18.50 -15.89 -6.20
CA SER A 34 -19.78 -15.40 -5.67
C SER A 34 -20.05 -13.99 -6.15
N LEU A 35 -21.31 -13.60 -6.26
CA LEU A 35 -21.68 -12.20 -6.43
C LEU A 35 -21.51 -11.42 -5.14
N SER A 36 -21.16 -10.14 -5.26
CA SER A 36 -21.16 -9.16 -4.19
C SER A 36 -21.79 -7.89 -4.69
N ALA A 37 -22.67 -7.28 -3.89
CA ALA A 37 -23.14 -5.93 -4.15
C ALA A 37 -22.13 -4.92 -3.59
N ARG A 38 -21.86 -3.85 -4.33
CA ARG A 38 -21.10 -2.69 -3.86
C ARG A 38 -22.08 -1.60 -3.47
N GLY A 39 -22.11 -1.24 -2.19
CA GLY A 39 -22.95 -0.15 -1.66
C GLY A 39 -23.50 -0.44 -0.27
N LEU A 40 -23.92 0.60 0.45
CA LEU A 40 -24.81 0.47 1.60
C LEU A 40 -26.22 0.36 1.03
N ALA A 41 -26.89 -0.78 1.26
CA ALA A 41 -28.31 -0.88 0.96
C ALA A 41 -29.06 -0.02 1.99
N ASP A 42 -29.50 1.17 1.59
CA ASP A 42 -30.22 2.09 2.47
C ASP A 42 -31.69 1.64 2.70
N SER A 43 -32.18 0.64 1.95
CA SER A 43 -33.49 0.03 2.18
C SER A 43 -33.58 -1.44 1.74
N TYR A 44 -34.57 -2.16 2.27
CA TYR A 44 -34.79 -3.59 1.99
C TYR A 44 -35.51 -3.87 0.65
N ASP A 45 -36.09 -2.86 0.00
CA ASP A 45 -36.93 -3.01 -1.21
C ASP A 45 -36.27 -2.51 -2.50
N GLU A 46 -34.98 -2.21 -2.47
CA GLU A 46 -34.28 -1.70 -3.64
C GLU A 46 -33.74 -2.84 -4.50
N TYR A 47 -34.23 -2.94 -5.74
CA TYR A 47 -33.61 -3.79 -6.74
C TYR A 47 -32.17 -3.33 -6.93
N LEU A 48 -31.21 -4.23 -6.67
CA LEU A 48 -29.80 -3.94 -6.91
C LEU A 48 -29.60 -3.62 -8.40
N ASP A 49 -29.05 -2.44 -8.69
CA ASP A 49 -28.62 -2.10 -10.04
C ASP A 49 -27.55 -3.12 -10.47
N PRO A 50 -27.68 -3.80 -11.63
CA PRO A 50 -26.65 -4.69 -12.14
C PRO A 50 -25.25 -4.07 -12.21
N GLN A 51 -25.14 -2.73 -12.33
CA GLN A 51 -23.86 -2.02 -12.30
C GLN A 51 -23.19 -2.00 -10.92
N GLN A 52 -23.95 -2.28 -9.86
CA GLN A 52 -23.45 -2.41 -8.49
C GLN A 52 -23.02 -3.84 -8.15
N LEU A 53 -23.24 -4.80 -9.04
CA LEU A 53 -22.83 -6.19 -8.83
C LEU A 53 -21.38 -6.40 -9.27
N ASP A 54 -20.64 -7.12 -8.44
CA ASP A 54 -19.26 -7.51 -8.69
C ASP A 54 -19.08 -9.02 -8.47
N ILE A 55 -18.07 -9.60 -9.09
CA ILE A 55 -17.70 -11.01 -8.89
C ILE A 55 -16.52 -11.07 -7.93
N VAL A 56 -16.74 -11.71 -6.78
CA VAL A 56 -15.69 -11.99 -5.82
C VAL A 56 -15.18 -13.41 -6.03
N PHE A 57 -13.88 -13.52 -6.29
CA PHE A 57 -13.18 -14.80 -6.28
C PHE A 57 -12.42 -14.97 -4.96
N ARG A 58 -12.68 -16.09 -4.27
CA ARG A 58 -11.95 -16.51 -3.07
C ARG A 58 -11.11 -17.75 -3.41
N PRO A 59 -9.80 -17.59 -3.62
CA PRO A 59 -8.92 -18.73 -3.92
C PRO A 59 -8.93 -19.74 -2.78
N ASP A 60 -8.95 -21.03 -3.10
CA ASP A 60 -8.87 -22.13 -2.13
C ASP A 60 -7.52 -22.11 -1.38
N PRO A 61 -7.47 -22.53 -0.10
CA PRO A 61 -6.22 -22.66 0.65
C PRO A 61 -5.12 -23.45 -0.08
N GLN A 62 -5.45 -24.50 -0.83
CA GLN A 62 -4.49 -25.30 -1.60
C GLN A 62 -3.86 -24.48 -2.72
N LEU A 63 -4.67 -23.75 -3.50
CA LEU A 63 -4.15 -22.87 -4.56
C LEU A 63 -3.26 -21.77 -3.98
N ARG A 64 -3.68 -21.15 -2.87
CA ARG A 64 -2.87 -20.13 -2.18
C ARG A 64 -1.54 -20.71 -1.72
N ARG A 65 -1.54 -21.91 -1.14
CA ARG A 65 -0.33 -22.59 -0.69
C ARG A 65 0.59 -22.92 -1.86
N TYR A 66 0.04 -23.45 -2.94
CA TYR A 66 0.79 -23.78 -4.14
C TYR A 66 1.49 -22.55 -4.73
N VAL A 67 0.75 -21.45 -4.94
CA VAL A 67 1.32 -20.18 -5.44
C VAL A 67 2.41 -19.66 -4.50
N ARG A 68 2.23 -19.74 -3.17
CA ARG A 68 3.27 -19.28 -2.22
C ARG A 68 4.57 -20.08 -2.29
N ILE A 69 4.50 -21.37 -2.62
CA ILE A 69 5.67 -22.27 -2.64
C ILE A 69 6.35 -22.23 -4.01
N HIS A 70 5.56 -22.17 -5.09
CA HIS A 70 6.03 -22.42 -6.45
C HIS A 70 6.00 -21.21 -7.37
N ALA A 71 5.38 -20.10 -6.98
CA ALA A 71 5.48 -18.89 -7.79
C ALA A 71 6.89 -18.33 -7.65
N ASP A 72 7.72 -18.65 -8.63
CA ASP A 72 8.95 -17.92 -8.88
C ASP A 72 8.57 -16.51 -9.33
N ARG A 73 8.46 -15.61 -8.36
CA ARG A 73 8.57 -14.19 -8.66
C ARG A 73 10.02 -13.96 -9.03
N GLU A 74 10.29 -13.80 -10.32
CA GLU A 74 11.34 -12.86 -10.70
C GLU A 74 11.00 -11.57 -9.95
N ARG A 75 11.87 -11.19 -9.01
CA ARG A 75 11.84 -9.84 -8.46
C ARG A 75 12.01 -8.94 -9.68
N GLU A 76 10.92 -8.34 -10.16
CA GLU A 76 11.04 -7.14 -10.96
C GLU A 76 12.04 -6.26 -10.21
N ALA A 77 13.16 -5.94 -10.87
CA ALA A 77 14.09 -4.97 -10.32
C ALA A 77 13.25 -3.78 -9.84
N PRO A 78 13.47 -3.30 -8.60
CA PRO A 78 12.67 -2.19 -8.09
C PRO A 78 12.65 -1.13 -9.16
N ARG A 79 11.46 -0.83 -9.72
CA ARG A 79 11.29 0.30 -10.64
C ARG A 79 12.04 1.44 -9.98
N GLU A 80 12.95 2.09 -10.69
CA GLU A 80 13.72 3.22 -10.15
C GLU A 80 12.73 4.27 -9.64
N ARG A 81 12.33 4.16 -8.38
CA ARG A 81 11.60 5.19 -7.68
C ARG A 81 12.66 6.25 -7.47
N ARG A 82 12.58 7.30 -8.29
CA ARG A 82 13.23 8.56 -7.96
C ARG A 82 12.52 9.06 -6.72
N ASP A 83 13.23 9.01 -5.60
CA ASP A 83 12.76 9.60 -4.37
C ASP A 83 12.88 11.11 -4.56
N ALA A 84 11.79 11.73 -5.04
CA ALA A 84 11.72 13.16 -5.29
C ALA A 84 10.75 13.81 -4.29
N TYR A 85 10.96 15.11 -4.01
CA TYR A 85 10.13 15.89 -3.12
C TYR A 85 9.60 17.15 -3.81
N THR A 86 8.40 17.58 -3.43
CA THR A 86 7.86 18.88 -3.84
C THR A 86 7.74 19.77 -2.61
N ALA A 87 8.39 20.93 -2.63
CA ALA A 87 8.32 21.86 -1.51
C ALA A 87 6.86 22.29 -1.24
N GLY A 88 6.44 22.29 0.03
CA GLY A 88 5.06 22.60 0.41
C GLY A 88 4.04 21.48 0.17
N SER A 89 4.43 20.33 -0.36
CA SER A 89 3.54 19.16 -0.46
C SER A 89 3.61 18.27 0.78
N ILE A 90 2.66 17.32 0.89
CA ILE A 90 2.68 16.30 1.92
C ILE A 90 3.70 15.23 1.56
N GLY A 91 4.59 14.91 2.49
CA GLY A 91 5.51 13.78 2.45
C GLY A 91 5.02 12.62 3.32
N LEU A 92 5.27 11.39 2.85
CA LEU A 92 5.01 10.15 3.56
C LEU A 92 6.32 9.40 3.75
N LEU A 93 6.76 9.23 5.00
CA LEU A 93 7.92 8.43 5.34
C LEU A 93 7.48 7.10 5.95
N TYR A 94 8.00 5.99 5.43
CA TYR A 94 7.78 4.65 5.97
C TYR A 94 9.09 4.08 6.53
N GLY A 95 9.00 3.35 7.65
CA GLY A 95 10.17 2.79 8.30
C GLY A 95 9.84 2.07 9.60
N SER A 96 10.80 2.07 10.52
CA SER A 96 10.68 1.46 11.85
C SER A 96 11.22 2.41 12.91
N LEU A 97 10.60 2.44 14.08
CA LEU A 97 10.98 3.29 15.21
C LEU A 97 10.99 4.79 14.84
N LEU A 98 10.03 5.21 14.00
CA LEU A 98 9.91 6.59 13.53
C LEU A 98 9.17 7.52 14.49
N LYS A 99 8.64 7.01 15.61
CA LYS A 99 7.88 7.81 16.56
C LYS A 99 8.82 8.73 17.34
N PHE A 100 8.51 10.02 17.32
CA PHE A 100 9.21 11.06 18.07
C PHE A 100 8.22 12.04 18.70
N ASP A 101 8.73 12.89 19.58
CA ASP A 101 7.98 14.02 20.12
C ASP A 101 8.14 15.25 19.19
N PRO A 102 7.08 15.74 18.53
CA PRO A 102 7.16 16.91 17.65
C PRO A 102 7.44 18.21 18.42
N ASP A 103 7.12 18.27 19.71
CA ASP A 103 7.35 19.46 20.54
C ASP A 103 8.81 19.57 21.01
N ASP A 104 9.56 18.47 21.00
CA ASP A 104 11.00 18.46 21.29
C ASP A 104 11.81 18.91 20.05
N PRO A 105 12.51 20.06 20.10
CA PRO A 105 13.29 20.55 18.97
C PRO A 105 14.48 19.66 18.59
N ALA A 106 14.95 18.79 19.49
CA ALA A 106 16.02 17.85 19.21
C ALA A 106 15.54 16.64 18.37
N GLN A 107 14.22 16.46 18.26
CA GLN A 107 13.59 15.36 17.53
C GLN A 107 12.81 15.86 16.29
N GLY A 108 12.52 14.96 15.36
CA GLY A 108 11.72 15.24 14.17
C GLY A 108 12.40 14.88 12.86
N LEU A 109 11.87 15.43 11.77
CA LEU A 109 12.38 15.26 10.42
C LEU A 109 13.19 16.49 9.99
N PHE A 110 14.40 16.25 9.50
CA PHE A 110 15.37 17.27 9.11
C PHE A 110 15.79 17.04 7.66
N PHE A 111 15.70 18.08 6.84
CA PHE A 111 16.26 18.14 5.50
C PHE A 111 17.63 18.78 5.58
N VAL A 112 18.65 18.04 5.19
CA VAL A 112 20.05 18.48 5.25
C VAL A 112 20.56 18.69 3.83
N ALA A 113 20.85 19.94 3.48
CA ALA A 113 21.38 20.28 2.17
C ALA A 113 22.86 19.87 2.05
N GLN A 114 23.41 19.97 0.84
CA GLN A 114 24.82 19.63 0.59
C GLN A 114 25.81 20.52 1.35
N ASP A 115 25.44 21.76 1.64
CA ASP A 115 26.23 22.69 2.45
C ASP A 115 26.15 22.41 3.97
N GLY A 116 25.33 21.43 4.38
CA GLY A 116 25.12 21.05 5.77
C GLY A 116 24.04 21.87 6.49
N SER A 117 23.37 22.81 5.80
CA SER A 117 22.24 23.52 6.39
C SER A 117 21.08 22.57 6.66
N GLU A 118 20.47 22.69 7.84
CA GLU A 118 19.35 21.84 8.27
C GLU A 118 18.05 22.63 8.29
N THR A 119 17.02 22.10 7.65
CA THR A 119 15.64 22.62 7.72
C THR A 119 14.73 21.55 8.34
N ARG A 120 14.13 21.85 9.49
CA ARG A 120 13.23 20.93 10.19
C ARG A 120 11.81 21.04 9.63
N ALA A 121 11.12 19.91 9.43
CA ALA A 121 9.69 19.92 9.22
C ALA A 121 8.96 20.33 10.50
N THR A 122 8.00 21.24 10.41
CA THR A 122 7.29 21.78 11.58
C THR A 122 5.82 21.36 11.63
N VAL A 123 5.26 20.90 10.51
CA VAL A 123 3.86 20.50 10.40
C VAL A 123 3.77 19.00 10.17
N TYR A 124 3.10 18.31 11.08
CA TYR A 124 2.91 16.86 11.07
C TYR A 124 1.42 16.55 11.18
N SER A 125 0.88 15.71 10.29
CA SER A 125 -0.50 15.21 10.44
C SER A 125 -0.54 13.86 11.14
N HIS A 126 0.58 13.12 11.15
CA HIS A 126 0.70 11.85 11.85
C HIS A 126 2.17 11.52 12.17
N VAL A 127 2.45 11.11 13.41
CA VAL A 127 3.76 10.62 13.85
C VAL A 127 3.57 9.26 14.54
N GLY A 128 3.94 8.18 13.84
CA GLY A 128 3.79 6.81 14.33
C GLY A 128 5.10 6.02 14.24
N ASP A 129 5.11 4.81 14.82
CA ASP A 129 6.31 3.97 14.85
C ASP A 129 6.77 3.49 13.47
N LYS A 130 5.84 3.37 12.52
CA LYS A 130 6.10 2.84 11.17
C LYS A 130 5.94 3.84 10.05
N GLN A 131 5.34 4.98 10.34
CA GLN A 131 4.99 5.97 9.33
C GLN A 131 4.92 7.37 9.92
N VAL A 132 5.32 8.37 9.14
CA VAL A 132 5.22 9.78 9.49
C VAL A 132 4.67 10.55 8.29
N HIS A 133 3.66 11.37 8.53
CA HIS A 133 3.04 12.24 7.55
C HIS A 133 3.38 13.69 7.94
N PHE A 134 4.01 14.41 7.02
CA PHE A 134 4.56 15.73 7.31
C PHE A 134 4.43 16.64 6.11
N LEU A 135 4.43 17.94 6.34
CA LEU A 135 4.54 18.95 5.29
C LEU A 135 6.01 19.16 4.99
N ILE A 136 6.40 19.03 3.73
CA ILE A 136 7.74 19.38 3.27
C ILE A 136 7.88 20.92 3.38
N PRO A 137 8.90 21.44 4.10
CA PRO A 137 9.08 22.88 4.24
C PRO A 137 9.09 23.61 2.89
N PRO A 138 8.38 24.74 2.77
CA PRO A 138 8.42 25.56 1.56
C PRO A 138 9.83 26.13 1.37
N GLY A 139 10.25 26.32 0.12
CA GLY A 139 11.55 26.91 -0.20
C GLY A 139 12.74 25.94 -0.19
N LEU A 140 12.52 24.65 0.11
CA LEU A 140 13.54 23.62 -0.13
C LEU A 140 13.83 23.50 -1.62
N THR A 141 15.12 23.51 -1.97
CA THR A 141 15.61 23.37 -3.34
C THR A 141 16.83 22.45 -3.38
N GLY A 142 17.11 21.87 -4.54
CA GLY A 142 18.27 21.00 -4.75
C GLY A 142 18.16 19.64 -4.04
N ALA A 143 19.29 18.92 -4.01
CA ALA A 143 19.38 17.61 -3.37
C ALA A 143 19.42 17.73 -1.84
N GLN A 144 18.60 16.93 -1.16
CA GLN A 144 18.41 16.97 0.29
C GLN A 144 18.59 15.59 0.89
N ARG A 145 19.34 15.48 1.99
CA ARG A 145 19.36 14.27 2.82
C ARG A 145 18.27 14.36 3.88
N LEU A 146 17.37 13.39 3.90
CA LEU A 146 16.34 13.32 4.93
C LEU A 146 16.86 12.54 6.14
N VAL A 147 16.86 13.20 7.30
CA VAL A 147 17.30 12.67 8.58
C VAL A 147 16.14 12.66 9.55
N VAL A 148 15.93 11.53 10.22
CA VAL A 148 14.99 11.38 11.32
C VAL A 148 15.76 11.35 12.62
N ARG A 149 15.37 12.18 13.58
CA ARG A 149 15.85 12.13 14.95
C ARG A 149 14.68 11.75 15.85
N ALA A 150 14.81 10.63 16.55
CA ALA A 150 13.76 10.12 17.42
C ALA A 150 14.37 9.58 18.71
N GLN A 151 13.70 9.80 19.85
CA GLN A 151 14.05 9.14 21.10
C GLN A 151 13.06 7.99 21.37
N PRO A 152 13.44 6.73 21.11
CA PRO A 152 12.57 5.60 21.44
C PRO A 152 12.22 5.58 22.93
N ARG A 153 10.99 5.21 23.27
CA ARG A 153 10.47 5.18 24.65
C ARG A 153 11.36 4.43 25.66
N PHE A 154 12.15 3.47 25.20
CA PHE A 154 13.03 2.64 26.03
C PHE A 154 14.52 2.95 25.85
N ALA A 155 14.86 4.00 25.10
CA ALA A 155 16.23 4.42 24.87
C ALA A 155 16.48 5.80 25.53
N PRO A 156 17.52 5.95 26.34
CA PRO A 156 17.84 7.22 26.98
C PRO A 156 18.47 8.25 26.03
N GLN A 157 18.68 7.89 24.75
CA GLN A 157 19.41 8.70 23.78
C GLN A 157 18.61 8.84 22.49
N ILE A 158 18.67 10.02 21.89
CA ILE A 158 18.14 10.28 20.55
C ILE A 158 18.92 9.44 19.56
N ARG A 159 18.18 8.69 18.74
CA ARG A 159 18.71 7.95 17.61
C ARG A 159 18.51 8.73 16.34
N ARG A 160 19.46 8.58 15.43
CA ARG A 160 19.48 9.17 14.10
C ARG A 160 19.29 8.07 13.07
N GLY A 161 18.33 8.26 12.17
CA GLY A 161 18.14 7.45 10.97
C GLY A 161 18.20 8.35 9.74
N GLU A 162 18.67 7.82 8.62
CA GLU A 162 18.78 8.58 7.37
C GLU A 162 18.22 7.76 6.22
N LEU A 163 17.60 8.43 5.25
CA LEU A 163 17.33 7.77 3.98
C LEU A 163 18.67 7.47 3.28
N PRO A 164 18.83 6.26 2.72
CA PRO A 164 20.08 5.86 2.06
C PRO A 164 20.32 6.59 0.73
N ARG A 165 19.32 7.35 0.24
CA ARG A 165 19.37 8.11 -1.00
C ARG A 165 19.00 9.55 -0.72
N GLU A 166 19.61 10.46 -1.49
CA GLU A 166 19.24 11.87 -1.49
C GLU A 166 17.89 12.05 -2.19
N LEU A 167 17.12 13.01 -1.70
CA LEU A 167 15.87 13.44 -2.29
C LEU A 167 16.16 14.58 -3.26
N GLU A 168 15.66 14.48 -4.49
CA GLU A 168 15.75 15.56 -5.48
C GLU A 168 14.45 16.37 -5.53
N ALA A 169 14.54 17.67 -5.83
CA ALA A 169 13.35 18.47 -6.09
C ALA A 169 12.65 17.96 -7.37
N ALA A 170 11.36 17.67 -7.27
CA ALA A 170 10.50 17.23 -8.37
C ALA A 170 10.09 18.39 -9.30
#